data_AF-A0A521BLQ0-F1
#
_entry.id   AF-A0A521BLQ0-F1
#
_cell.length_a   1.000
_cell.length_b   1.000
_cell.length_c   1.000
_cell.angle_alpha   90.00
_cell.angle_beta   90.00
_cell.angle_gamma   90.00
#
_symmetry.space_group_name_H-M   'P 1'
#
loop_
_entity.id
_entity.type
_entity.pdbx_description
1 polymer ?
#
loop_
_entity_poly.entity_id
_entity_poly.type
_entity_poly.pdbx_seq_one_letter_code
_entity_poly.pdbx_strand_id
1 'polypeptide(L)'
;MRKSSLMFLLGSLIGAGAAYVATTRKEEILKKIEELQEQIKESDLPERARALVEDISRSIKELLTSGEEEMSEEEKRTILEEVEQKIQKLEETIQKEGE
;
A
#
# COMPACT_ATOMS: atom_id res chain seq x y z
N MET A 1 12.02 14.41 -7.29
CA MET A 1 10.67 14.00 -7.75
C MET A 1 10.26 12.58 -7.33
N ARG A 2 11.18 11.64 -7.02
CA ARG A 2 10.85 10.23 -6.73
C ARG A 2 10.02 9.98 -5.44
N LYS A 3 10.35 10.63 -4.31
CA LYS A 3 9.64 10.42 -3.02
C LYS A 3 8.15 10.84 -3.05
N SER A 4 7.83 11.94 -3.72
CA SER A 4 6.45 12.46 -3.79
C SER A 4 5.52 11.60 -4.63
N SER A 5 6.03 10.95 -5.68
CA SER A 5 5.25 10.03 -6.51
C SER A 5 4.94 8.72 -5.77
N LEU A 6 5.89 8.23 -4.98
CA LEU A 6 5.69 7.05 -4.13
C LEU A 6 4.64 7.30 -3.04
N MET A 7 4.71 8.43 -2.32
CA MET A 7 3.70 8.77 -1.32
C MET A 7 2.32 8.97 -1.95
N PHE A 8 2.26 9.57 -3.13
CA PHE A 8 1.00 9.69 -3.88
C PHE A 8 0.41 8.31 -4.23
N LEU A 9 1.24 7.37 -4.69
CA LEU A 9 0.79 6.00 -4.97
C LEU A 9 0.31 5.28 -3.71
N LEU A 10 1.04 5.38 -2.59
CA LEU A 10 0.68 4.79 -1.30
C LEU A 10 -0.64 5.37 -0.76
N GLY A 11 -0.79 6.69 -0.76
CA GLY A 11 -2.04 7.34 -0.39
C GLY A 11 -3.19 6.93 -1.31
N SER A 12 -2.92 6.76 -2.61
CA SER A 12 -3.92 6.27 -3.56
C SER A 12 -4.31 4.81 -3.31
N LEU A 13 -3.40 3.98 -2.78
CA LEU A 13 -3.68 2.59 -2.43
C LEU A 13 -4.53 2.49 -1.15
N ILE A 14 -4.33 3.36 -0.17
CA ILE A 14 -5.25 3.46 0.99
C ILE A 14 -6.64 3.90 0.52
N GLY A 15 -6.69 4.98 -0.27
CA GLY A 15 -7.96 5.49 -0.80
C GLY A 15 -8.70 4.46 -1.65
N ALA A 16 -7.96 3.71 -2.48
CA ALA A 16 -8.52 2.65 -3.31
C ALA A 16 -8.85 1.38 -2.49
N GLY A 17 -8.10 1.07 -1.43
CA GLY A 17 -8.42 -0.01 -0.49
C GLY A 17 -9.68 0.27 0.32
N ALA A 18 -9.87 1.50 0.78
CA ALA A 18 -11.13 1.93 1.38
C ALA A 18 -12.29 1.90 0.36
N ALA A 19 -12.02 2.29 -0.89
CA ALA A 19 -13.00 2.17 -1.97
C ALA A 19 -13.25 0.72 -2.42
N TYR A 20 -12.34 -0.23 -2.17
CA TYR A 20 -12.52 -1.65 -2.46
C TYR A 20 -13.66 -2.23 -1.64
N VAL A 21 -13.68 -1.91 -0.34
CA VAL A 21 -14.78 -2.23 0.58
C VAL A 21 -16.11 -1.69 0.05
N ALA A 22 -16.09 -0.55 -0.63
CA ALA A 22 -17.30 0.09 -1.16
C ALA A 22 -17.68 -0.29 -2.62
N THR A 23 -16.73 -0.65 -3.48
CA THR A 23 -16.93 -0.64 -4.95
C THR A 23 -16.25 -1.78 -5.75
N THR A 24 -15.61 -2.76 -5.09
CA THR A 24 -15.10 -4.00 -5.73
C THR A 24 -14.19 -3.82 -6.96
N ARG A 25 -13.46 -2.70 -7.08
CA ARG A 25 -12.51 -2.45 -8.18
C ARG A 25 -11.15 -3.10 -7.99
N LYS A 26 -11.12 -4.44 -7.91
CA LYS A 26 -9.91 -5.26 -7.67
C LYS A 26 -8.78 -4.98 -8.67
N GLU A 27 -9.10 -4.95 -9.96
CA GLU A 27 -8.11 -4.81 -11.03
C GLU A 27 -7.35 -3.48 -10.98
N GLU A 28 -8.05 -2.39 -10.65
CA GLU A 28 -7.47 -1.05 -10.57
C GLU A 28 -6.45 -0.95 -9.41
N ILE A 29 -6.75 -1.62 -8.29
CA ILE A 29 -5.87 -1.66 -7.12
C ILE A 29 -4.66 -2.54 -7.39
N LEU A 30 -4.85 -3.72 -7.99
CA LEU A 30 -3.74 -4.61 -8.38
C LEU A 30 -2.75 -3.89 -9.30
N LYS A 31 -3.26 -3.17 -10.30
CA LYS A 31 -2.42 -2.38 -11.20
C LYS A 31 -1.63 -1.30 -10.46
N LYS A 32 -2.25 -0.59 -9.52
CA LYS A 32 -1.56 0.40 -8.68
C LYS A 32 -0.49 -0.21 -7.78
N ILE A 33 -0.69 -1.44 -7.28
CA ILE A 33 0.33 -2.16 -6.52
C ILE A 33 1.52 -2.51 -7.42
N GLU A 34 1.28 -2.95 -8.65
CA GLU A 34 2.36 -3.23 -9.61
C GLU A 34 3.16 -1.97 -9.95
N GLU A 35 2.48 -0.86 -10.23
CA GLU A 35 3.11 0.45 -10.46
C GLU A 35 3.96 0.90 -9.25
N LEU A 36 3.45 0.69 -8.03
CA LEU A 36 4.19 0.96 -6.80
C LEU A 36 5.45 0.09 -6.72
N GLN A 37 5.34 -1.21 -6.96
CA GLN A 37 6.47 -2.13 -6.93
C GLN A 37 7.56 -1.76 -7.95
N GLU A 38 7.16 -1.32 -9.13
CA GLU A 38 8.08 -0.85 -10.16
C GLU A 38 8.79 0.44 -9.73
N GLN A 39 8.07 1.40 -9.16
CA GLN A 39 8.68 2.63 -8.63
C GLN A 39 9.64 2.37 -7.48
N ILE A 40 9.35 1.41 -6.60
CA ILE A 40 10.28 1.02 -5.53
C ILE A 40 11.58 0.46 -6.11
N LYS A 41 11.50 -0.39 -7.13
CA LYS A 41 12.65 -1.01 -7.81
C LYS A 41 13.56 0.04 -8.45
N GLU A 42 12.98 1.12 -8.97
CA GLU A 42 13.72 2.23 -9.58
C GLU A 42 14.10 3.35 -8.59
N SER A 43 13.56 3.31 -7.38
CA SER A 43 13.83 4.32 -6.35
C SER A 43 15.09 4.01 -5.54
N ASP A 44 15.82 5.07 -5.17
CA ASP A 44 16.88 5.05 -4.15
C ASP A 44 16.28 5.06 -2.73
N LEU A 45 15.21 4.30 -2.51
CA LEU A 45 14.67 4.17 -1.16
C LEU A 45 15.65 3.39 -0.29
N PRO A 46 15.86 3.83 0.96
CA PRO A 46 16.58 3.04 1.95
C PRO A 46 15.97 1.65 2.09
N GLU A 47 16.80 0.65 2.38
CA GLU A 47 16.40 -0.76 2.43
C GLU A 47 15.23 -0.99 3.40
N ARG A 48 15.18 -0.23 4.51
CA ARG A 48 14.06 -0.22 5.47
C ARG A 48 12.76 0.27 4.86
N ALA A 49 12.81 1.39 4.12
CA ALA A 49 11.65 1.93 3.44
C ALA A 49 11.17 0.97 2.34
N ARG A 50 12.11 0.36 1.61
CA ARG A 50 11.84 -0.68 0.60
C ARG A 50 11.08 -1.87 1.18
N ALA A 51 11.58 -2.41 2.29
CA ALA A 51 10.95 -3.53 2.98
C ALA A 51 9.52 -3.19 3.47
N LEU A 52 9.32 -1.99 4.00
CA LEU A 52 7.99 -1.53 4.42
C LEU A 52 7.01 -1.43 3.24
N VAL A 53 7.44 -0.91 2.09
CA VAL A 53 6.57 -0.79 0.92
C VAL A 53 6.22 -2.17 0.34
N GLU A 54 7.18 -3.11 0.31
CA GLU A 54 6.92 -4.50 -0.10
C GLU A 54 5.91 -5.19 0.83
N ASP A 55 6.02 -4.95 2.14
CA ASP A 55 5.09 -5.49 3.13
C ASP A 55 3.67 -4.92 2.95
N ILE A 56 3.55 -3.60 2.76
CA ILE A 56 2.27 -2.93 2.43
C ILE A 56 1.65 -3.53 1.17
N SER A 57 2.45 -3.64 0.10
CA SER A 57 2.01 -4.19 -1.19
C SER A 57 1.48 -5.62 -1.04
N ARG A 58 2.15 -6.42 -0.21
CA ARG A 58 1.76 -7.79 0.09
C ARG A 58 0.45 -7.84 0.87
N SER A 59 0.32 -7.07 1.96
CA SER A 59 -0.91 -7.03 2.76
C SER A 59 -2.14 -6.61 1.93
N ILE A 60 -1.99 -5.62 1.05
CA ILE A 60 -3.10 -5.22 0.16
C ILE A 60 -3.39 -6.32 -0.86
N LYS A 61 -2.36 -6.95 -1.44
CA LYS A 61 -2.57 -8.04 -2.39
C LYS A 61 -3.25 -9.24 -1.73
N GLU A 62 -2.86 -9.60 -0.51
CA GLU A 62 -3.54 -10.63 0.29
C GLU A 62 -5.01 -10.27 0.54
N LEU A 63 -5.32 -9.03 0.95
CA LEU A 63 -6.69 -8.52 1.06
C LEU A 63 -7.53 -8.70 -0.22
N LEU A 64 -6.95 -8.40 -1.37
CA LEU A 64 -7.62 -8.49 -2.67
C LEU A 64 -7.78 -9.93 -3.17
N THR A 65 -6.87 -10.83 -2.79
CA THR A 65 -6.85 -12.23 -3.24
C THR A 65 -7.69 -13.10 -2.30
N SER A 66 -7.55 -12.91 -0.99
CA SER A 66 -8.37 -13.56 0.05
C SER A 66 -9.81 -13.04 0.09
N GLY A 67 -10.09 -11.86 -0.47
CA GLY A 67 -11.46 -11.35 -0.63
C GLY A 67 -12.36 -12.18 -1.55
N GLU A 68 -11.85 -13.21 -2.24
CA GLU A 68 -12.66 -14.20 -2.96
C GLU A 68 -13.24 -15.30 -2.05
N GLU A 69 -12.72 -15.47 -0.82
CA GLU A 69 -13.25 -16.40 0.19
C GLU A 69 -13.64 -15.62 1.46
N GLU A 70 -14.93 -15.31 1.60
CA GLU A 70 -15.66 -15.02 2.86
C GLU A 70 -15.02 -14.11 3.95
N MET A 71 -14.10 -13.19 3.64
CA MET A 71 -13.62 -12.24 4.66
C MET A 71 -14.72 -11.24 5.06
N SER A 72 -14.96 -11.11 6.37
CA SER A 72 -15.88 -10.13 6.96
C SER A 72 -15.44 -8.70 6.64
N GLU A 73 -16.41 -7.79 6.51
CA GLU A 73 -16.15 -6.35 6.39
C GLU A 73 -15.28 -5.80 7.54
N GLU A 74 -15.38 -6.43 8.71
CA GLU A 74 -14.58 -6.09 9.90
C GLU A 74 -13.11 -6.54 9.77
N GLU A 75 -12.87 -7.72 9.19
CA GLU A 75 -11.51 -8.20 8.89
C GLU A 75 -10.87 -7.35 7.81
N LYS A 76 -11.63 -6.98 6.77
CA LYS A 76 -11.15 -6.06 5.73
C LYS A 76 -10.76 -4.70 6.30
N ARG A 77 -11.57 -4.15 7.21
CA ARG A 77 -11.24 -2.90 7.91
C ARG A 77 -9.97 -3.01 8.73
N THR A 78 -9.83 -4.09 9.51
CA THR A 78 -8.66 -4.31 10.36
C THR A 78 -7.37 -4.32 9.53
N ILE A 79 -7.38 -4.98 8.38
CA ILE A 79 -6.19 -5.02 7.51
C ILE A 79 -5.94 -3.66 6.84
N LEU A 80 -6.98 -2.92 6.46
CA LEU A 80 -6.81 -1.56 5.93
C LEU A 80 -6.22 -0.61 6.96
N GLU A 81 -6.65 -0.69 8.22
CA GLU A 81 -6.07 0.08 9.33
C GLU A 81 -4.60 -0.31 9.56
N GLU A 82 -4.25 -1.59 9.48
CA GLU A 82 -2.87 -2.04 9.59
C GLU A 82 -2.00 -1.48 8.45
N VAL A 83 -2.52 -1.50 7.22
CA VAL A 83 -1.87 -0.92 6.04
C VAL A 83 -1.66 0.59 6.21
N GLU A 84 -2.66 1.31 6.71
CA GLU A 84 -2.56 2.75 6.97
C GLU A 84 -1.47 3.07 8.00
N GLN A 85 -1.39 2.30 9.10
CA GLN A 85 -0.31 2.48 10.09
C GLN A 85 1.07 2.18 9.51
N LYS A 86 1.20 1.15 8.67
CA LYS A 86 2.46 0.84 7.99
C LYS A 86 2.88 1.97 7.05
N ILE A 87 1.93 2.58 6.35
CA ILE A 87 2.17 3.73 5.48
C ILE A 87 2.63 4.93 6.30
N GLN A 88 1.99 5.25 7.43
CA GLN A 88 2.46 6.33 8.30
C GLN A 88 3.90 6.11 8.79
N LYS A 89 4.24 4.88 9.22
CA LYS A 89 5.62 4.54 9.61
C LYS A 89 6.61 4.69 8.46
N LEU A 90 6.20 4.33 7.26
CA LEU A 90 7.00 4.51 6.06
C LEU A 90 7.21 5.99 5.74
N GLU A 91 6.18 6.82 5.86
CA GLU A 91 6.28 8.27 5.68
C GLU A 91 7.28 8.87 6.67
N GLU A 92 7.17 8.51 7.95
CA GLU A 92 8.13 8.94 8.96
C GLU A 92 9.56 8.48 8.65
N THR A 93 9.74 7.24 8.19
CA THR A 93 11.07 6.69 7.86
C THR A 93 11.68 7.44 6.68
N ILE A 94 10.88 7.69 5.64
CA ILE A 94 11.30 8.43 4.44
C ILE A 94 11.61 9.90 4.76
N GLN A 95 10.88 10.50 5.70
CA GLN A 95 11.14 11.86 6.18
C GLN A 95 12.41 11.91 7.03
N LYS A 96 12.57 11.03 8.02
CA LYS A 96 13.73 10.98 8.93
C LYS A 96 15.04 10.64 8.21
N GLU A 97 15.01 9.78 7.20
CA GLU A 97 16.18 9.43 6.38
C GLU A 97 16.34 10.35 5.16
N GLY A 98 15.52 11.40 5.05
CA GLY A 98 15.55 12.38 3.96
C GLY A 98 16.13 13.75 4.30
N GLU A 99 16.40 14.02 5.58
CA GLU A 99 17.14 15.19 6.07
C GLU A 99 18.66 14.95 6.09
#